data_AF-A0A7C3XNI6-F1
#
_entry.id   AF-A0A7C3XNI6-F1
#
_cell.length_a   1.000
_cell.length_b   1.000
_cell.length_c   1.000
_cell.angle_alpha   90.00
_cell.angle_beta   90.00
_cell.angle_gamma   90.00
#
_symmetry.space_group_name_H-M   'P 1'
#
loop_
_entity.id
_entity.type
_entity.pdbx_description
1 polymer ?
#
loop_
_entity_poly.entity_id
_entity_poly.type
_entity_poly.pdbx_seq_one_letter_code
_entity_poly.pdbx_strand_id
1 'polypeptide(L)' 'VGRKDVPGRPLLYGTTDEFLRYFGLNKLSDLPKLSEIKEFNFEEE' A
#
# COMPACT_ATOMS: atom_id res chain seq x y z
N VAL A 1 12.36 -3.55 -4.31
CA VAL A 1 12.50 -2.14 -3.87
C VAL A 1 13.97 -1.73 -3.84
N GLY A 2 14.28 -0.45 -4.06
CA GLY A 2 15.66 0.04 -4.18
C GLY A 2 15.80 1.43 -3.57
N ARG A 3 16.71 2.25 -4.13
CA ARG A 3 16.86 3.66 -3.73
C ARG A 3 16.40 4.56 -4.86
N LYS A 4 15.83 5.72 -4.52
CA LYS A 4 15.44 6.71 -5.53
C LYS A 4 16.69 7.34 -6.14
N ASP A 5 16.72 7.54 -7.45
CA ASP A 5 17.85 8.18 -8.14
C ASP A 5 17.76 9.71 -8.05
N VAL A 6 17.87 10.22 -6.83
CA VAL A 6 17.93 11.65 -6.48
C VAL A 6 19.05 11.86 -5.46
N PRO A 7 19.54 13.11 -5.29
CA PRO A 7 20.53 13.40 -4.26
C PRO A 7 20.12 12.85 -2.88
N GLY A 8 21.05 12.18 -2.20
CA GLY A 8 20.80 11.48 -0.93
C GLY A 8 20.28 10.04 -1.07
N ARG A 9 19.89 9.59 -2.27
CA ARG A 9 19.46 8.22 -2.59
C ARG A 9 18.58 7.59 -1.48
N PRO A 10 17.43 8.19 -1.16
CA PRO A 10 16.59 7.70 -0.08
C PRO A 10 16.07 6.28 -0.38
N LEU A 11 15.82 5.50 0.68
CA LEU A 11 15.23 4.18 0.59
C LEU A 11 13.79 4.28 0.07
N LEU A 12 13.44 3.41 -0.87
CA LEU A 12 12.06 3.26 -1.34
C LEU A 12 11.41 2.11 -0.59
N TYR A 13 10.27 2.40 0.04
CA TYR A 13 9.43 1.40 0.66
C TYR A 13 8.43 0.84 -0.35
N GLY A 14 8.00 -0.39 -0.11
CA GLY A 14 7.01 -1.09 -0.91
C GLY A 14 6.37 -2.20 -0.09
N THR A 15 5.27 -2.73 -0.59
CA THR A 15 4.58 -3.86 0.03
C THR A 15 5.30 -5.18 -0.27
N THR A 16 4.95 -6.21 0.49
CA THR A 16 5.48 -7.57 0.37
C THR A 16 4.36 -8.54 -0.02
N ASP A 17 4.71 -9.77 -0.39
CA ASP A 17 3.70 -10.81 -0.61
C ASP A 17 2.98 -11.18 0.70
N GLU A 18 3.61 -10.93 1.85
CA GLU A 18 2.99 -11.13 3.16
C GLU A 18 1.88 -10.12 3.42
N PHE A 19 2.08 -8.85 3.03
CA PHE A 19 1.01 -7.86 3.04
C PHE A 19 -0.20 -8.35 2.25
N LEU A 20 0.02 -8.87 1.03
CA LEU A 20 -1.06 -9.37 0.19
C LEU A 20 -1.80 -10.55 0.87
N ARG A 21 -1.07 -11.51 1.44
CA ARG A 21 -1.67 -12.63 2.18
C ARG A 21 -2.46 -12.18 3.41
N TYR A 22 -1.91 -11.23 4.18
CA TYR A 22 -2.55 -10.73 5.39
C TYR A 22 -3.90 -10.05 5.09
N PHE A 23 -3.95 -9.24 4.02
CA PHE A 23 -5.18 -8.58 3.58
C PHE A 23 -6.06 -9.45 2.66
N GLY A 24 -5.68 -10.71 2.41
CA GLY A 24 -6.44 -11.63 1.55
C GLY A 24 -6.48 -11.22 0.07
N LEU A 25 -5.51 -10.43 -0.39
CA LEU A 25 -5.42 -9.92 -1.75
C LEU A 25 -4.54 -10.84 -2.61
N ASN A 26 -4.92 -11.04 -3.87
CA ASN A 26 -4.09 -11.77 -4.82
C ASN A 26 -3.08 -10.84 -5.52
N LYS A 27 -3.40 -9.56 -5.63
CA LYS A 27 -2.61 -8.54 -6.33
C LYS A 27 -2.96 -7.14 -5.82
N LEU A 28 -2.03 -6.19 -5.97
CA LEU A 28 -2.23 -4.80 -5.52
C LEU A 28 -3.41 -4.10 -6.21
N SER A 29 -3.78 -4.51 -7.42
CA SER A 29 -4.92 -3.93 -8.14
C SER A 29 -6.28 -4.28 -7.52
N ASP A 30 -6.31 -5.28 -6.63
CA ASP A 30 -7.53 -5.67 -5.92
C ASP A 30 -7.80 -4.75 -4.72
N LEU A 31 -6.91 -3.80 -4.43
CA LEU A 31 -7.14 -2.78 -3.42
C LEU A 31 -8.32 -1.87 -3.81
N PRO A 32 -9.17 -1.47 -2.83
CA PRO A 32 -10.24 -0.52 -3.08
C PRO A 32 -9.67 0.81 -3.58
N LYS A 33 -10.44 1.52 -4.41
CA LYS A 33 -10.01 2.81 -4.92
C LYS A 33 -9.97 3.84 -3.79
N LEU A 34 -9.04 4.79 -3.88
CA LEU A 34 -8.95 5.89 -2.91
C LEU A 34 -10.24 6.69 -2.76
N SER A 35 -11.07 6.75 -3.82
CA SER A 35 -12.40 7.37 -3.77
C SER A 35 -13.38 6.61 -2.87
N GLU A 36 -13.32 5.27 -2.90
CA GLU A 36 -14.19 4.37 -2.11
C GLU A 36 -13.74 4.36 -0.64
N ILE A 37 -12.43 4.47 -0.37
CA ILE A 37 -11.88 4.53 0.99
C ILE A 37 -12.41 5.73 1.79
N LYS A 38 -12.68 6.88 1.16
CA LYS A 38 -13.24 8.05 1.85
C LYS A 38 -14.66 7.84 2.35
N GLU A 39 -15.38 6.88 1.77
CA GLU A 39 -16.74 6.52 2.19
C GLU A 39 -16.73 5.50 3.34
N PHE A 40 -15.62 4.78 3.53
CA PHE A 40 -15.36 4.06 4.78
C PHE A 40 -14.99 5.09 5.85
N ASN A 41 -16.01 5.64 6.52
CA ASN A 41 -15.80 6.18 7.86
C ASN A 41 -15.19 5.05 8.69
N PHE A 42 -13.89 5.13 8.94
CA PHE A 42 -13.26 4.38 10.01
C PHE A 42 -13.89 4.92 11.30
N GLU A 43 -15.04 4.37 11.69
CA GLU A 43 -15.56 4.56 13.03
C GLU A 43 -14.47 4.02 13.96
N GLU A 44 -13.74 4.95 14.57
CA GLU A 44 -12.81 4.65 15.65
C GLU A 44 -13.63 4.03 16.79
N GLU A 45 -13.57 2.71 16.94
CA GLU A 45 -13.84 2.05 18.22
C GLU A 45 -12.68 2.29 19.20
#